data_AF-A0A7W9GYJ5-F1
#
_entry.id   AF-A0A7W9GYJ5-F1
#
_cell.length_a   1.000
_cell.length_b   1.000
_cell.length_c   1.000
_cell.angle_alpha   90.00
_cell.angle_beta   90.00
_cell.angle_gamma   90.00
#
_symmetry.space_group_name_H-M   'P 1'
#
loop_
_entity.id
_entity.type
_entity.pdbx_description
1 polymer ?
#
loop_
_entity_poly.entity_id
_entity_poly.type
_entity_poly.pdbx_seq_one_letter_code
_entity_poly.pdbx_strand_id
1 'polypeptide(L)' 'MAAADVHCRYVAEWVAAKLRWCLAADEAVAAALREVAAGCPDQTVTYEPVA' A
#
# COMPACT_ATOMS: atom_id res chain seq x y z
N MET A 1 -10.47 2.81 16.26
CA MET A 1 -9.68 2.33 15.11
C MET A 1 -9.05 1.02 15.53
N ALA A 2 -9.51 -0.09 14.97
CA ALA A 2 -8.97 -1.41 15.29
C ALA A 2 -7.54 -1.54 14.75
N ALA A 3 -6.75 -2.46 15.30
CA ALA A 3 -5.39 -2.71 14.82
C ALA A 3 -5.35 -3.07 13.32
N ALA A 4 -6.39 -3.75 12.81
CA ALA A 4 -6.55 -4.04 11.39
C ALA A 4 -6.71 -2.77 10.53
N ASP A 5 -7.55 -1.81 10.97
CA ASP A 5 -7.73 -0.54 10.27
C ASP A 5 -6.41 0.26 10.20
N VAL A 6 -5.65 0.26 11.29
CA VAL A 6 -4.32 0.90 11.35
C VAL A 6 -3.37 0.24 10.36
N HIS A 7 -3.36 -1.10 10.32
CA HIS A 7 -2.51 -1.86 9.42
C HIS A 7 -2.85 -1.59 7.96
N CYS A 8 -4.13 -1.64 7.59
CA CYS A 8 -4.61 -1.34 6.24
C CYS A 8 -4.18 0.07 5.78
N ARG A 9 -4.38 1.06 6.65
CA ARG A 9 -3.96 2.44 6.37
C ARG A 9 -2.45 2.54 6.18
N TYR A 10 -1.67 1.94 7.07
CA TYR A 10 -0.21 1.97 6.99
C TYR A 10 0.30 1.40 5.67
N VAL A 11 -0.24 0.24 5.24
CA VAL A 11 0.16 -0.39 3.99
C VAL A 11 -0.23 0.48 2.78
N ALA A 12 -1.42 1.08 2.79
CA ALA A 12 -1.84 2.01 1.74
C ALA A 12 -0.90 3.22 1.61
N GLU A 13 -0.52 3.85 2.73
CA GLU A 13 0.43 4.98 2.74
C GLU A 13 1.83 4.57 2.27
N TRP A 14 2.28 3.38 2.66
CA TRP A 14 3.57 2.85 2.22
C TRP A 14 3.60 2.57 0.71
N VAL A 15 2.52 2.02 0.14
CA VAL A 15 2.38 1.85 -1.31
C VAL A 15 2.35 3.21 -2.01
N ALA A 16 1.60 4.18 -1.49
CA ALA A 16 1.55 5.54 -2.03
C ALA A 16 2.95 6.17 -2.06
N ALA A 17 3.74 6.00 -1.00
CA ALA A 17 5.12 6.48 -0.95
C ALA A 17 5.99 5.79 -2.02
N LYS A 18 5.92 4.47 -2.16
CA LYS A 18 6.67 3.77 -3.21
C LYS A 18 6.36 4.28 -4.61
N LEU A 19 5.08 4.44 -4.92
CA LEU A 19 4.62 4.91 -6.22
C LEU A 19 5.01 6.37 -6.47
N ARG A 20 4.91 7.23 -5.44
CA ARG A 20 5.35 8.62 -5.50
C ARG A 20 6.83 8.73 -5.89
N TRP A 21 7.68 7.89 -5.33
CA TRP A 21 9.14 7.96 -5.50
C TRP A 21 9.69 6.97 -6.53
N CYS A 22 8.83 6.30 -7.31
CA CYS A 22 9.22 5.27 -8.29
C CYS A 22 10.13 4.18 -7.71
N LEU A 23 9.90 3.78 -6.44
CA LEU A 23 10.70 2.76 -5.77
C LEU A 23 10.27 1.36 -6.20
N ALA A 24 11.26 0.51 -6.49
CA ALA A 24 11.00 -0.87 -6.88
C ALA A 24 10.34 -1.69 -5.75
N ALA A 25 9.49 -2.63 -6.15
CA ALA A 25 9.06 -3.74 -5.34
C ALA A 25 9.34 -5.01 -6.14
N ASP A 26 10.03 -5.97 -5.53
CA ASP A 26 10.15 -7.30 -6.10
C ASP A 26 8.79 -8.02 -6.09
N GLU A 27 8.72 -9.15 -6.79
CA GLU A 27 7.48 -9.91 -6.95
C GLU A 27 6.93 -10.44 -5.62
N ALA A 28 7.79 -10.83 -4.68
CA ALA A 28 7.36 -11.35 -3.38
C ALA A 28 6.69 -10.24 -2.56
N VAL A 29 7.28 -9.04 -2.58
CA VAL A 29 6.69 -7.85 -1.97
C VAL A 29 5.36 -7.50 -2.66
N ALA A 30 5.30 -7.50 -3.99
CA ALA A 30 4.08 -7.20 -4.71
C ALA A 30 2.95 -8.22 -4.43
N ALA A 31 3.28 -9.50 -4.28
CA ALA A 31 2.32 -10.53 -3.92
C ALA A 31 1.78 -10.31 -2.49
N ALA A 32 2.66 -10.08 -1.52
CA ALA A 32 2.25 -9.83 -0.13
C ALA A 32 1.31 -8.61 0.00
N LEU A 33 1.55 -7.55 -0.77
CA LEU A 33 0.67 -6.38 -0.76
C LEU A 33 -0.72 -6.65 -1.31
N ARG A 34 -0.83 -7.53 -2.33
CA ARG A 34 -2.13 -7.92 -2.88
C ARG A 34 -2.95 -8.73 -1.88
N GLU A 35 -2.30 -9.63 -1.14
CA GLU A 35 -2.94 -10.38 -0.06
C GLU A 35 -3.46 -9.46 1.05
N VAL A 36 -2.64 -8.47 1.46
CA VAL A 36 -3.09 -7.47 2.45
C VAL A 36 -4.24 -6.63 1.89
N ALA A 37 -4.16 -6.19 0.64
CA ALA A 37 -5.21 -5.40 0.00
C ALA A 37 -6.55 -6.14 -0.07
N ALA A 38 -6.55 -7.46 -0.28
CA ALA A 38 -7.77 -8.27 -0.25
C ALA A 38 -8.49 -8.23 1.11
N GLY A 39 -7.75 -8.02 2.21
CA GLY A 39 -8.30 -7.82 3.56
C GLY A 39 -8.70 -6.38 3.89
N CYS A 40 -8.46 -5.43 2.99
CA CYS A 40 -8.63 -3.98 3.21
C CYS A 40 -9.47 -3.32 2.10
N PRO A 41 -10.73 -3.76 1.86
CA PRO A 41 -11.53 -3.30 0.73
C PRO A 41 -11.85 -1.79 0.73
N ASP A 42 -11.84 -1.16 1.90
CA ASP A 42 -12.13 0.26 2.07
C ASP A 42 -10.92 1.18 1.83
N GLN A 43 -9.73 0.63 1.55
CA GLN A 43 -8.53 1.42 1.29
C GLN A 43 -8.35 1.74 -0.19
N THR A 44 -8.18 3.02 -0.49
CA THR A 44 -7.79 3.50 -1.82
C THR A 44 -6.43 4.17 -1.74
N VAL A 45 -5.50 3.77 -2.60
CA VAL A 45 -4.17 4.38 -2.67
C VAL A 45 -4.20 5.53 -3.66
N THR A 46 -3.99 6.76 -3.17
CA THR A 46 -3.84 7.96 -4.01
C THR A 46 -2.41 8.46 -3.90
N TYR A 47 -1.77 8.74 -5.03
CA TYR A 47 -0.41 9.27 -5.07
C TYR A 47 -0.22 10.20 -6.25
N GLU A 48 0.70 11.15 -6.10
CA GLU A 48 1.21 11.98 -7.18
C GLU A 48 2.71 11.67 -7.31
N PRO A 49 3.19 11.17 -8.47
CA PRO A 49 4.62 10.95 -8.72
C PRO A 49 5.44 12.22 -8.51
N VAL A 50 6.65 12.09 -7.95
CA VAL A 50 7.64 13.17 -8.08
C VAL A 50 8.28 13.05 -9.47
N ALA A 51 8.21 14.14 -10.25
CA ALA A 51 8.80 14.25 -11.57
C ALA A 51 10.34 14.16 -11.53
#